data_AF-A0A928W686-F1
#
_entry.id   AF-A0A928W686-F1
#
_cell.length_a   1.000
_cell.length_b   1.000
_cell.length_c   1.000
_cell.angle_alpha   90.00
_cell.angle_beta   90.00
_cell.angle_gamma   90.00
#
_symmetry.space_group_name_H-M   'P 1'
#
loop_
_entity.id
_entity.type
_entity.pdbx_description
1 polymer ?
#
loop_
_entity_poly.entity_id
_entity_poly.type
_entity_poly.pdbx_seq_one_letter_code
_entity_poly.pdbx_strand_id
1 'polypeptide(L)'
;MLAVEQIVDRKIVEALDLEPEKTAEIAGLRYVKADSLVIERKKVGRGFSYLNIKGERITDEAELERLKSLTIPPALKDVWICHLNNGHLQATGRDAKERKQYFYHPQWCKIRSQHKFNRMVLFGAALPLSLI
;
A
#
# COMPACT_ATOMS: atom_id res chain seq x y z
N MET A 1 -15.62 15.68 -27.17
CA MET A 1 -16.10 14.49 -26.42
C MET A 1 -15.46 13.19 -26.93
N LEU A 2 -15.36 12.93 -28.24
CA LEU A 2 -14.76 11.69 -28.79
C LEU A 2 -13.26 11.46 -28.48
N ALA A 3 -12.46 12.50 -28.24
CA ALA A 3 -11.00 12.35 -28.09
C ALA A 3 -10.55 11.83 -26.71
N VAL A 4 -11.37 11.97 -25.67
CA VAL A 4 -11.00 11.59 -24.29
C VAL A 4 -11.21 10.08 -24.06
N GLU A 5 -12.23 9.50 -24.71
CA GLU A 5 -12.50 8.06 -24.65
C GLU A 5 -11.38 7.22 -25.29
N GLN A 6 -10.56 7.81 -26.18
CA GLN A 6 -9.38 7.15 -26.75
C GLN A 6 -8.13 7.20 -25.84
N ILE A 7 -8.10 8.10 -24.86
CA ILE A 7 -6.94 8.32 -23.97
C ILE A 7 -7.05 7.46 -22.71
N VAL A 8 -8.28 7.23 -22.24
CA VAL A 8 -8.54 6.47 -21.03
C VAL A 8 -9.78 5.59 -21.24
N ASP A 9 -9.58 4.27 -21.27
CA ASP A 9 -10.71 3.33 -21.30
C ASP A 9 -11.55 3.51 -20.03
N ARG A 10 -12.78 3.98 -20.22
CA ARG A 10 -13.73 4.29 -19.16
C ARG A 10 -14.04 3.05 -18.30
N LYS A 11 -14.06 1.86 -18.90
CA LYS A 11 -14.25 0.59 -18.16
C LYS A 11 -13.07 0.30 -17.25
N ILE A 12 -11.85 0.66 -17.65
CA ILE A 12 -10.65 0.52 -16.80
C ILE A 12 -10.73 1.49 -15.61
N VAL A 13 -11.24 2.72 -15.81
CA VAL A 13 -11.41 3.66 -14.70
C VAL A 13 -12.50 3.21 -13.75
N GLU A 14 -13.64 2.76 -14.25
CA GLU A 14 -14.72 2.20 -13.43
C GLU A 14 -14.27 0.96 -12.66
N ALA A 15 -13.44 0.10 -13.27
CA ALA A 15 -12.82 -1.04 -12.60
C ALA A 15 -11.79 -0.62 -11.51
N LEU A 16 -11.16 0.53 -11.64
CA LEU A 16 -10.21 1.06 -10.65
C LEU A 16 -10.88 1.96 -9.59
N ASP A 17 -12.08 2.45 -9.89
CA ASP A 17 -13.04 3.06 -8.95
C ASP A 17 -13.77 2.01 -8.11
N LEU A 18 -13.55 0.71 -8.36
CA LEU A 18 -14.03 -0.37 -7.51
C LEU A 18 -13.51 -0.22 -6.08
N GLU A 19 -14.28 -0.79 -5.15
CA GLU A 19 -13.90 -0.98 -3.75
C GLU A 19 -12.42 -1.41 -3.61
N PRO A 20 -11.65 -0.87 -2.64
CA PRO A 20 -10.23 -1.16 -2.46
C PRO A 20 -9.89 -2.65 -2.45
N GLU A 21 -10.79 -3.47 -1.94
CA GLU A 21 -10.73 -4.93 -1.90
C GLU A 21 -10.63 -5.54 -3.30
N LYS A 22 -11.52 -5.12 -4.22
CA LYS A 22 -11.54 -5.62 -5.61
C LYS A 22 -10.32 -5.14 -6.38
N THR A 23 -9.87 -3.91 -6.12
CA THR A 23 -8.62 -3.39 -6.72
C THR A 23 -7.42 -4.25 -6.30
N ALA A 24 -7.36 -4.66 -5.02
CA ALA A 24 -6.29 -5.52 -4.54
C ALA A 24 -6.35 -6.90 -5.23
N GLU A 25 -7.54 -7.49 -5.34
CA GLU A 25 -7.74 -8.78 -6.00
C GLU A 25 -7.29 -8.77 -7.46
N ILE A 26 -7.71 -7.77 -8.25
CA ILE A 26 -7.28 -7.60 -9.65
C ILE A 26 -5.76 -7.44 -9.76
N ALA A 27 -5.13 -6.84 -8.76
CA ALA A 27 -3.69 -6.69 -8.68
C ALA A 27 -2.92 -7.98 -8.31
N GLY A 28 -3.63 -9.08 -8.02
CA GLY A 28 -3.05 -10.30 -7.45
C GLY A 28 -2.64 -10.12 -5.98
N LEU A 29 -3.22 -9.14 -5.29
CA LEU A 29 -2.92 -8.78 -3.90
C LEU A 29 -4.10 -9.11 -2.98
N ARG A 30 -3.81 -9.25 -1.68
CA ARG A 30 -4.83 -9.37 -0.64
C ARG A 30 -5.07 -8.05 0.04
N TYR A 31 -6.34 -7.67 0.15
CA TYR A 31 -6.71 -6.54 0.98
C TYR A 31 -6.55 -6.88 2.47
N VAL A 32 -5.85 -6.04 3.23
CA VAL A 32 -5.55 -6.27 4.65
C VAL A 32 -5.73 -4.96 5.41
N LYS A 33 -6.35 -5.03 6.60
CA LYS A 33 -6.58 -3.84 7.42
C LYS A 33 -5.34 -3.54 8.26
N ALA A 34 -5.07 -2.27 8.52
CA ALA A 34 -3.92 -1.85 9.34
C ALA A 34 -3.94 -2.47 10.75
N ASP A 35 -5.12 -2.66 11.32
CA ASP A 35 -5.26 -3.21 12.67
C ASP A 35 -5.23 -4.75 12.70
N SER A 36 -5.08 -5.39 11.53
CA SER A 36 -4.92 -6.84 11.38
C SER A 36 -3.47 -7.27 11.14
N LEU A 37 -2.51 -6.34 11.22
CA LEU A 37 -1.08 -6.66 11.10
C LEU A 37 -0.58 -7.29 12.39
N VAL A 38 0.22 -8.36 12.28
CA VAL A 38 0.52 -9.27 13.40
C VAL A 38 1.99 -9.47 13.70
N ILE A 39 2.90 -9.01 12.82
CA ILE A 39 4.34 -9.12 13.06
C ILE A 39 4.82 -7.81 13.69
N GLU A 40 5.35 -7.86 14.90
CA GLU A 40 5.92 -6.68 15.56
C GLU A 40 7.40 -6.55 15.20
N ARG A 41 7.84 -5.35 14.83
CA ARG A 41 9.28 -5.02 14.73
C ARG A 41 9.74 -4.27 15.97
N LYS A 42 10.61 -4.90 16.76
CA LYS A 42 11.16 -4.36 18.01
C LYS A 42 12.63 -4.01 17.87
N LYS A 43 13.03 -2.81 18.30
CA LYS A 43 14.45 -2.39 18.31
C LYS A 43 15.22 -3.16 19.39
N VAL A 44 16.36 -3.74 19.04
CA VAL A 44 17.23 -4.49 19.97
C VAL A 44 18.70 -4.13 19.71
N GLY A 45 19.36 -3.52 20.69
CA GLY A 45 20.75 -3.05 20.55
C GLY A 45 20.95 -2.19 19.30
N ARG A 46 21.78 -2.68 18.37
CA ARG A 46 22.10 -2.02 17.09
C ARG A 46 21.18 -2.39 15.92
N GLY A 47 20.21 -3.29 16.11
CA GLY A 47 19.34 -3.81 15.05
C GLY A 47 17.88 -3.96 15.47
N PHE A 48 17.18 -4.88 14.81
CA PHE A 48 15.77 -5.15 15.03
C PHE A 48 15.53 -6.66 15.20
N SER A 49 14.56 -7.00 16.04
CA SER A 49 13.97 -8.32 16.17
C SER A 49 12.54 -8.27 15.65
N TYR A 50 12.08 -9.37 15.05
CA TYR A 50 10.72 -9.50 14.56
C TYR A 50 10.01 -10.57 15.39
N LEU A 51 8.82 -10.25 15.88
CA LEU A 51 8.03 -11.12 16.75
C LEU A 51 6.74 -11.52 16.02
N ASN A 52 6.36 -12.79 16.11
CA ASN A 52 5.10 -13.29 15.56
C ASN A 52 3.91 -12.91 16.46
N ILE A 53 2.70 -13.34 16.08
CA ILE A 53 1.47 -13.06 16.84
C ILE A 53 1.47 -13.59 18.28
N LYS A 54 2.33 -14.57 18.59
CA LYS A 54 2.51 -15.14 19.94
C LYS A 54 3.60 -14.41 20.74
N GLY A 55 4.25 -13.41 20.16
CA GLY A 55 5.40 -12.72 20.75
C GLY A 55 6.71 -13.50 20.63
N GLU A 56 6.74 -14.60 19.90
CA GLU A 56 7.94 -15.42 19.69
C GLU A 56 8.81 -14.81 18.57
N ARG A 57 10.12 -14.92 18.73
CA ARG A 57 11.06 -14.40 17.73
C ARG A 57 10.98 -15.20 16.43
N ILE A 58 10.82 -14.50 15.31
CA ILE A 58 10.94 -15.07 13.97
C ILE A 58 12.43 -15.29 13.67
N THR A 59 12.80 -16.52 13.35
CA THR A 59 14.19 -16.93 13.04
C THR A 59 14.36 -17.54 11.65
N ASP A 60 13.27 -17.75 10.91
CA ASP A 60 13.32 -18.23 9.54
C ASP A 60 14.02 -17.20 8.63
N GLU A 61 15.06 -17.62 7.91
CA GLU A 61 15.92 -16.70 7.17
C GLU A 61 15.19 -16.06 5.99
N ALA A 62 14.34 -16.82 5.27
CA ALA A 62 13.59 -16.31 4.12
C ALA A 62 12.57 -15.24 4.56
N GLU A 63 11.89 -15.47 5.67
CA GLU A 63 10.97 -14.49 6.26
C GLU A 63 11.73 -13.27 6.78
N LEU A 64 12.88 -13.44 7.42
CA LEU A 64 13.72 -12.32 7.87
C LEU A 64 14.23 -11.48 6.70
N GLU A 65 14.63 -12.10 5.58
CA GLU A 65 15.05 -11.40 4.37
C GLU A 65 13.89 -10.57 3.80
N ARG A 66 12.69 -11.15 3.71
CA ARG A 66 11.46 -10.44 3.32
C ARG A 66 11.17 -9.25 4.22
N LEU A 67 11.24 -9.42 5.54
CA LEU A 67 10.95 -8.36 6.51
C LEU A 67 11.98 -7.21 6.44
N LYS A 68 13.24 -7.51 6.14
CA LYS A 68 14.29 -6.51 5.92
C LYS A 68 14.11 -5.75 4.61
N SER A 69 13.64 -6.40 3.54
CA SER A 69 13.47 -5.77 2.22
C SER A 69 12.38 -4.69 2.18
N LEU A 70 11.47 -4.67 3.15
CA LEU A 70 10.42 -3.64 3.28
C LEU A 70 10.95 -2.21 3.49
N THR A 71 12.25 -2.03 3.75
CA THR A 71 12.92 -0.71 3.82
C THR A 71 12.22 0.26 4.79
N ILE A 72 11.72 -0.27 5.91
CA ILE A 72 11.02 0.52 6.94
C ILE A 72 12.07 1.36 7.70
N PRO A 73 11.98 2.71 7.72
CA PRO A 73 12.97 3.56 8.34
C PRO A 73 13.21 3.21 9.83
N PRO A 74 14.46 3.27 10.31
CA PRO A 74 14.82 2.86 11.67
C PRO A 74 14.28 3.81 12.75
N ALA A 75 13.88 5.03 12.37
CA ALA A 75 13.31 6.03 13.28
C ALA A 75 11.83 5.78 13.61
N LEU A 76 11.12 4.94 12.84
CA LEU A 76 9.72 4.65 13.11
C LEU A 76 9.54 3.72 14.32
N LYS A 77 8.60 4.10 15.18
CA LYS A 77 8.15 3.35 16.36
C LYS A 77 6.86 2.58 16.06
N ASP A 78 6.44 1.73 16.98
CA ASP A 78 5.18 0.96 16.92
C ASP A 78 4.94 0.31 15.56
N VAL A 79 5.95 -0.40 15.07
CA VAL A 79 5.94 -0.97 13.73
C VAL A 79 5.28 -2.33 13.72
N TRP A 80 4.20 -2.44 12.95
CA TRP A 80 3.44 -3.65 12.71
C TRP A 80 3.50 -4.02 11.24
N ILE A 81 3.76 -5.29 10.95
CA ILE A 81 4.05 -5.81 9.61
C ILE A 81 3.05 -6.92 9.26
N CYS A 82 2.68 -6.99 7.98
CA CYS A 82 1.82 -8.02 7.43
C CYS A 82 2.58 -9.35 7.33
N HIS A 83 1.91 -10.44 7.71
CA HIS A 83 2.46 -11.78 7.52
C HIS A 83 2.35 -12.27 6.06
N LEU A 84 1.53 -11.59 5.22
CA LEU A 84 1.35 -11.93 3.82
C LEU A 84 2.32 -11.12 2.96
N ASN A 85 3.15 -11.79 2.16
CA ASN A 85 3.99 -11.14 1.16
C ASN A 85 3.16 -10.37 0.09
N ASN A 86 1.95 -10.83 -0.20
CA ASN A 86 1.02 -10.24 -1.16
C ASN A 86 -0.07 -9.37 -0.52
N GLY A 87 0.04 -9.01 0.76
CA GLY A 87 -0.83 -8.01 1.37
C GLY A 87 -0.60 -6.63 0.73
N HIS A 88 -1.66 -5.93 0.32
CA HIS A 88 -1.51 -4.61 -0.31
C HIS A 88 -0.85 -3.58 0.62
N LEU A 89 -1.13 -3.67 1.93
CA LEU A 89 -0.46 -2.97 3.01
C LEU A 89 0.54 -3.92 3.67
N GLN A 90 1.82 -3.58 3.59
CA GLN A 90 2.92 -4.38 4.10
C GLN A 90 3.29 -4.03 5.54
N ALA A 91 3.27 -2.75 5.91
CA ALA A 91 3.57 -2.35 7.29
C ALA A 91 2.92 -1.02 7.66
N THR A 92 2.81 -0.79 8.97
CA THR A 92 2.56 0.53 9.54
C THR A 92 3.58 0.85 10.62
N GLY A 93 3.75 2.13 10.93
CA GLY A 93 4.55 2.60 12.05
C GLY A 93 4.16 4.02 12.44
N ARG A 94 4.77 4.56 13.49
CA ARG A 94 4.59 5.95 13.93
C ARG A 94 5.89 6.73 13.77
N ASP A 95 5.77 7.92 13.20
CA ASP A 95 6.90 8.85 13.12
C ASP A 95 7.12 9.61 14.44
N ALA A 96 8.14 10.48 14.48
CA ALA A 96 8.46 11.27 15.67
C ALA A 96 7.35 12.26 16.10
N LYS A 97 6.36 12.50 15.24
CA LYS A 97 5.18 13.33 15.52
C LYS A 97 3.93 12.48 15.78
N GLU A 98 4.11 11.18 16.07
CA GLU A 98 3.05 10.21 16.33
C GLU A 98 2.08 9.98 15.15
N ARG A 99 2.44 10.40 13.94
CA ARG A 99 1.62 10.20 12.74
C ARG A 99 1.81 8.77 12.23
N LYS A 100 0.69 8.09 11.93
CA LYS A 100 0.71 6.76 11.33
C LYS A 100 1.27 6.85 9.90
N GLN A 101 2.33 6.09 9.64
CA GLN A 101 2.97 5.92 8.34
C GLN A 101 2.60 4.54 7.79
N TYR A 102 2.37 4.46 6.48
CA TYR A 102 1.92 3.25 5.79
C TYR A 102 2.96 2.84 4.74
N PHE A 103 3.24 1.54 4.66
CA PHE A 103 4.13 0.93 3.68
C PHE A 103 3.30 -0.02 2.83
N TYR A 104 3.17 0.27 1.54
CA TYR A 104 2.35 -0.51 0.62
C TYR A 104 3.20 -1.40 -0.27
N HIS A 105 2.58 -2.46 -0.78
CA HIS A 105 3.17 -3.28 -1.82
C HIS A 105 3.39 -2.45 -3.11
N PRO A 106 4.52 -2.58 -3.83
CA PRO A 106 4.82 -1.77 -5.00
C PRO A 106 3.73 -1.82 -6.09
N GLN A 107 3.16 -3.00 -6.33
CA GLN A 107 2.07 -3.18 -7.28
C GLN A 107 0.80 -2.41 -6.89
N TRP A 108 0.51 -2.28 -5.59
CA TRP A 108 -0.60 -1.46 -5.10
C TRP A 108 -0.36 0.02 -5.42
N CYS A 109 0.85 0.53 -5.14
CA CYS A 109 1.23 1.90 -5.48
C CYS A 109 1.09 2.17 -6.97
N LYS A 110 1.56 1.26 -7.83
CA LYS A 110 1.45 1.38 -9.30
C LYS A 110 0.01 1.55 -9.75
N ILE A 111 -0.88 0.66 -9.31
CA ILE A 111 -2.29 0.64 -9.73
C ILE A 111 -3.04 1.87 -9.20
N ARG A 112 -2.86 2.23 -7.92
CA ARG A 112 -3.52 3.41 -7.33
C ARG A 112 -3.01 4.72 -7.93
N SER A 113 -1.73 4.79 -8.30
CA SER A 113 -1.16 5.97 -8.96
C SER A 113 -1.72 6.14 -10.38
N GLN A 114 -1.80 5.04 -11.14
CA GLN A 114 -2.41 5.04 -12.47
C GLN A 114 -3.89 5.45 -12.40
N HIS A 115 -4.64 4.91 -11.43
CA HIS A 115 -6.03 5.28 -11.20
C HIS A 115 -6.21 6.77 -10.93
N LYS A 116 -5.41 7.33 -10.01
CA LYS A 116 -5.44 8.76 -9.70
C LYS A 116 -5.17 9.60 -10.95
N PHE A 117 -4.17 9.22 -11.75
CA PHE A 117 -3.85 9.91 -12.99
C PHE A 117 -5.02 9.90 -13.98
N ASN A 118 -5.60 8.73 -14.22
CA ASN A 118 -6.73 8.57 -15.12
C ASN A 118 -7.94 9.41 -14.69
N ARG A 119 -8.23 9.48 -13.37
CA ARG A 119 -9.31 10.33 -12.85
C ARG A 119 -9.06 11.82 -13.07
N MET A 120 -7.81 12.28 -13.02
CA MET A 120 -7.49 13.69 -13.30
C MET A 120 -7.79 14.06 -14.75
N VAL A 121 -7.52 13.16 -15.70
CA VAL A 121 -7.85 13.36 -17.12
C VAL A 121 -9.36 13.48 -17.31
N LEU A 122 -10.14 12.56 -16.72
CA LEU A 122 -11.59 12.61 -16.79
C LEU A 122 -12.18 13.86 -16.12
N PHE A 123 -11.61 14.27 -14.98
CA PHE A 123 -12.01 15.50 -14.31
C PHE A 123 -11.79 16.72 -15.22
N GLY A 124 -10.60 16.85 -15.83
CA GLY A 124 -10.31 17.94 -16.76
C GLY A 124 -11.26 17.99 -17.96
N ALA A 125 -11.62 16.82 -18.49
CA ALA A 125 -12.60 16.71 -19.58
C ALA A 125 -14.03 17.10 -19.18
N ALA A 126 -14.37 16.99 -17.90
CA ALA A 126 -15.67 17.36 -17.36
C ALA A 126 -15.75 18.84 -16.92
N LEU A 127 -14.63 19.57 -16.94
CA LEU A 127 -14.66 21.00 -16.65
C LEU A 127 -15.41 21.74 -17.78
N PRO A 128 -16.23 22.74 -17.43
CA PRO A 128 -16.88 23.56 -18.44
C PRO A 128 -15.82 24.27 -19.27
N LEU A 129 -15.98 24.23 -20.59
CA LEU A 129 -15.26 25.15 -21.46
C LEU A 129 -15.76 26.55 -21.13
N SER A 130 -14.88 27.38 -20.56
CA SER A 130 -15.16 28.82 -20.50
C SER A 130 -15.24 29.32 -21.92
N LEU A 131 -16.48 29.52 -22.41
CA LEU A 131 -16.75 30.24 -23.64
C LEU A 131 -16.22 31.66 -23.44
N ILE A 132 -15.12 31.97 -24.12
CA ILE A 132 -14.72 33.33 -24.47
C ILE A 132 -15.39 33.63 -25.82
#